data_AF-A0A3N0AX28-F1
#
_entry.id   AF-A0A3N0AX28-F1
#
_cell.length_a   1.000
_cell.length_b   1.000
_cell.length_c   1.000
_cell.angle_alpha   90.00
_cell.angle_beta   90.00
_cell.angle_gamma   90.00
#
_symmetry.space_group_name_H-M   'P 1'
#
loop_
_entity.id
_entity.type
_entity.pdbx_description
1 polymer ?
#
loop_
_entity_poly.entity_id
_entity_poly.type
_entity_poly.pdbx_seq_one_letter_code
_entity_poly.pdbx_strand_id
1 'polypeptide(L)'
;MYQELRTLIEEGCPFLLMVSDVSLEGADDLRRLITAPHESAGYITGVTAPDVLHVARDDAEVGALIAQHADVMVFRCASAQQAEPFSQAFGTYRRIVTDRQSNSYRQPFGLFSSHGMGNTQRETQERNVTVEELMDLRDGAVLCGSAHGQPVLFNRVAL
;
A
#
# COMPACT_ATOMS: atom_id res chain seq x y z
N MET A 1 -18.59 5.72 -22.91
CA MET A 1 -17.38 5.05 -23.41
C MET A 1 -17.06 5.58 -24.81
N TYR A 2 -15.81 5.95 -25.09
CA TYR A 2 -15.39 6.44 -26.41
C TYR A 2 -15.55 5.34 -27.47
N GLN A 3 -16.11 5.67 -28.65
CA GLN A 3 -16.41 4.69 -29.69
C GLN A 3 -15.17 3.92 -30.15
N GLU A 4 -14.03 4.60 -30.30
CA GLU A 4 -12.77 3.98 -30.73
C GLU A 4 -12.27 2.92 -29.73
N LEU A 5 -12.26 3.26 -28.43
CA LEU A 5 -11.89 2.34 -27.35
C LEU A 5 -12.77 1.10 -27.33
N ARG A 6 -14.07 1.29 -27.56
CA ARG A 6 -15.03 0.20 -27.61
C ARG A 6 -14.75 -0.73 -28.80
N THR A 7 -14.48 -0.18 -29.99
CA THR A 7 -14.10 -0.96 -31.17
C THR A 7 -12.83 -1.75 -30.95
N LEU A 8 -11.79 -1.14 -30.37
CA LEU A 8 -10.53 -1.84 -30.06
C LEU A 8 -10.74 -3.03 -29.12
N ILE A 9 -11.60 -2.87 -28.10
CA ILE A 9 -11.96 -3.95 -27.17
C ILE A 9 -12.78 -5.04 -27.87
N GLU A 10 -13.80 -4.65 -28.65
CA GLU A 10 -14.70 -5.59 -29.35
C GLU A 10 -13.98 -6.39 -30.45
N GLU A 11 -13.01 -5.79 -31.14
CA GLU A 11 -12.20 -6.44 -32.17
C GLU A 11 -11.01 -7.23 -31.58
N GLY A 12 -10.79 -7.17 -30.27
CA GLY A 12 -9.68 -7.86 -29.60
C GLY A 12 -8.30 -7.34 -30.03
N CYS A 13 -8.21 -6.08 -30.46
CA CYS A 13 -6.96 -5.46 -30.85
C CYS A 13 -6.10 -5.17 -29.62
N PRO A 14 -4.81 -5.53 -29.59
CA PRO A 14 -3.89 -5.11 -28.54
C PRO A 14 -3.66 -3.61 -28.54
N PHE A 15 -3.85 -2.94 -27.40
CA PHE A 15 -3.55 -1.52 -27.23
C PHE A 15 -3.04 -1.19 -25.82
N LEU A 16 -2.45 0.00 -25.69
CA LEU A 16 -2.05 0.58 -24.41
C LEU A 16 -2.97 1.77 -24.10
N LEU A 17 -3.67 1.71 -22.97
CA LEU A 17 -4.45 2.82 -22.44
C LEU A 17 -3.63 3.57 -21.38
N MET A 18 -3.12 4.74 -21.75
CA MET A 18 -2.43 5.65 -20.82
C MET A 18 -3.37 6.77 -20.39
N VAL A 19 -3.47 6.98 -19.07
CA VAL A 19 -4.11 8.16 -18.48
C VAL A 19 -3.07 8.87 -17.64
N SER A 20 -2.77 10.14 -17.96
CA SER A 20 -1.72 10.90 -17.29
C SER A 20 -2.23 12.20 -16.71
N ASP A 21 -1.98 12.43 -15.42
CA ASP A 21 -2.31 13.65 -14.68
C ASP A 21 -3.79 14.05 -14.77
N VAL A 22 -4.69 13.08 -14.92
CA VAL A 22 -6.14 13.30 -15.08
C VAL A 22 -6.91 12.80 -13.86
N SER A 23 -7.95 13.53 -13.50
CA SER A 23 -9.02 12.99 -12.64
C SER A 23 -9.99 12.15 -13.47
N LEU A 24 -10.26 10.94 -12.99
CA LEU A 24 -11.29 10.06 -13.56
C LEU A 24 -12.67 10.32 -12.94
N GLU A 25 -12.85 11.40 -12.18
CA GLU A 25 -14.14 11.80 -11.64
C GLU A 25 -15.17 11.97 -12.77
N GLY A 26 -16.31 11.30 -12.65
CA GLY A 26 -17.33 11.24 -13.70
C GLY A 26 -16.98 10.35 -14.92
N ALA A 27 -15.76 9.82 -15.02
CA ALA A 27 -15.31 8.95 -16.11
C ALA A 27 -15.37 7.46 -15.72
N ASP A 28 -16.53 6.99 -15.30
CA ASP A 28 -16.72 5.65 -14.72
C ASP A 28 -16.33 4.51 -15.66
N ASP A 29 -16.55 4.68 -16.96
CA ASP A 29 -16.14 3.69 -17.95
C ASP A 29 -14.61 3.55 -18.02
N LEU A 30 -13.87 4.67 -18.02
CA LEU A 30 -12.40 4.65 -18.03
C LEU A 30 -11.85 4.08 -16.72
N ARG A 31 -12.42 4.50 -15.58
CA ARG A 31 -12.05 3.95 -14.28
C ARG A 31 -12.19 2.43 -14.26
N ARG A 32 -13.32 1.89 -14.75
CA ARG A 32 -13.54 0.44 -14.83
C ARG A 32 -12.49 -0.27 -15.67
N LEU A 33 -12.06 0.30 -16.79
CA LEU A 33 -11.01 -0.31 -17.62
C LEU A 33 -9.66 -0.38 -16.89
N ILE A 34 -9.38 0.59 -16.01
CA ILE A 34 -8.14 0.64 -15.24
C ILE A 34 -8.20 -0.26 -14.00
N THR A 35 -9.35 -0.33 -13.32
CA THR A 35 -9.48 -1.06 -12.04
C THR A 35 -10.00 -2.50 -12.17
N ALA A 36 -10.59 -2.87 -13.31
CA ALA A 36 -11.05 -4.24 -13.55
C ALA A 36 -9.87 -5.21 -13.75
N PRO A 37 -10.09 -6.53 -13.56
CA PRO A 37 -9.04 -7.52 -13.75
C PRO A 37 -8.42 -7.51 -15.15
N HIS A 38 -7.09 -7.40 -15.23
CA HIS A 38 -6.36 -7.32 -16.51
C HIS A 38 -5.93 -8.67 -17.08
N GLU A 39 -6.08 -9.78 -16.34
CA GLU A 39 -5.63 -11.12 -16.78
C GLU A 39 -6.21 -11.57 -18.13
N SER A 40 -7.39 -11.06 -18.49
CA SER A 40 -8.09 -11.34 -19.76
C SER A 40 -8.34 -10.09 -20.60
N ALA A 41 -7.90 -8.92 -20.13
CA ALA A 41 -7.98 -7.69 -20.87
C ALA A 41 -6.93 -7.76 -21.98
N GLY A 42 -7.34 -7.85 -23.24
CA GLY A 42 -6.42 -7.81 -24.39
C GLY A 42 -5.69 -6.47 -24.56
N TYR A 43 -5.56 -5.67 -23.50
CA TYR A 43 -4.96 -4.35 -23.46
C TYR A 43 -4.15 -4.17 -22.18
N ILE A 44 -3.18 -3.27 -22.24
CA ILE A 44 -2.37 -2.85 -21.10
C ILE A 44 -2.87 -1.48 -20.65
N THR A 45 -2.81 -1.21 -19.35
CA THR A 45 -3.14 0.10 -18.80
C THR A 45 -1.93 0.70 -18.10
N GLY A 46 -1.85 2.02 -18.13
CA GLY A 46 -0.93 2.79 -17.30
C GLY A 46 -1.62 4.04 -16.81
N VAL A 47 -1.47 4.34 -15.53
CA VAL A 47 -2.06 5.52 -14.92
C VAL A 47 -0.99 6.29 -14.16
N THR A 48 -0.95 7.60 -14.37
CA THR A 48 -0.23 8.53 -13.50
C THR A 48 -1.23 9.54 -12.98
N ALA A 49 -1.23 9.75 -11.66
CA ALA A 49 -2.12 10.69 -11.01
C ALA A 49 -1.40 11.33 -9.81
N PRO A 50 -1.63 12.63 -9.56
CA PRO A 50 -1.06 13.31 -8.40
C PRO A 50 -1.71 12.86 -7.09
N ASP A 51 -2.91 12.28 -7.15
CA ASP A 51 -3.65 11.74 -6.02
C ASP A 51 -4.35 10.45 -6.46
N VAL A 52 -4.27 9.40 -5.64
CA VAL A 52 -4.92 8.12 -5.93
C VAL A 52 -6.44 8.25 -5.90
N LEU A 53 -6.99 9.19 -5.13
CA LEU A 53 -8.42 9.43 -5.03
C LEU A 53 -9.02 10.04 -6.30
N HIS A 54 -8.17 10.51 -7.22
CA HIS A 54 -8.59 10.90 -8.56
C HIS A 54 -8.83 9.70 -9.49
N VAL A 55 -8.29 8.54 -9.14
CA VAL A 55 -8.39 7.30 -9.92
C VAL A 55 -9.38 6.34 -9.24
N ALA A 56 -9.17 6.06 -7.95
CA ALA A 56 -9.97 5.17 -7.12
C ALA A 56 -10.92 5.97 -6.21
N ARG A 57 -12.13 5.47 -6.00
CA ARG A 57 -13.16 6.17 -5.20
C ARG A 57 -13.01 5.97 -3.70
N ASP A 58 -12.44 4.84 -3.30
CA ASP A 58 -12.31 4.40 -1.91
C ASP A 58 -11.08 3.50 -1.72
N ASP A 59 -10.80 3.18 -0.45
CA ASP A 59 -9.64 2.37 -0.07
C ASP A 59 -9.67 0.95 -0.66
N ALA A 60 -10.86 0.40 -0.92
CA ALA A 60 -11.01 -0.92 -1.53
C ALA A 60 -10.64 -0.88 -3.02
N GLU A 61 -11.05 0.17 -3.74
CA GLU A 61 -10.63 0.41 -5.12
C GLU A 61 -9.12 0.69 -5.23
N VAL A 62 -8.50 1.34 -4.24
CA VAL A 62 -7.03 1.49 -4.18
C VAL A 62 -6.33 0.14 -4.05
N GLY A 63 -6.83 -0.73 -3.17
CA GLY A 63 -6.33 -2.09 -3.05
C GLY A 63 -6.49 -2.89 -4.34
N ALA A 64 -7.64 -2.76 -5.01
CA ALA A 64 -7.88 -3.39 -6.31
C ALA A 64 -6.93 -2.85 -7.40
N LEU A 65 -6.71 -1.54 -7.46
CA LEU A 65 -5.79 -0.91 -8.39
C LEU A 65 -4.38 -1.49 -8.25
N ILE A 66 -3.88 -1.57 -7.01
CA ILE A 66 -2.55 -2.15 -6.72
C ILE A 66 -2.52 -3.65 -7.07
N ALA A 67 -3.59 -4.39 -6.80
CA ALA A 67 -3.66 -5.82 -7.11
C ALA A 67 -3.74 -6.14 -8.61
N GLN A 68 -4.21 -5.22 -9.46
CA GLN A 68 -4.30 -5.45 -10.91
C GLN A 68 -3.04 -5.02 -11.67
N HIS A 69 -2.32 -4.01 -11.17
CA HIS A 69 -1.12 -3.52 -11.84
C HIS A 69 0.10 -4.28 -11.37
N ALA A 70 0.90 -4.77 -12.33
CA ALA A 70 2.14 -5.48 -12.03
C ALA A 70 3.11 -4.62 -11.22
N ASP A 71 3.30 -3.37 -11.66
CA ASP A 71 4.20 -2.40 -11.06
C ASP A 71 3.43 -1.12 -10.73
N VAL A 72 3.47 -0.73 -9.46
CA VAL A 72 2.91 0.51 -8.93
C VAL A 72 3.98 1.21 -8.11
N MET A 73 4.26 2.47 -8.46
CA MET A 73 5.18 3.32 -7.71
C MET A 73 4.40 4.39 -6.95
N VAL A 74 4.53 4.37 -5.63
CA VAL A 74 3.95 5.38 -4.74
C VAL A 74 5.07 6.32 -4.33
N PHE A 75 5.01 7.55 -4.81
CA PHE A 75 5.92 8.62 -4.42
C PHE A 75 5.43 9.29 -3.13
N ARG A 76 6.22 10.26 -2.64
CA ARG A 76 5.90 11.03 -1.44
C ARG A 76 4.48 11.60 -1.48
N CYS A 77 3.66 11.21 -0.50
CA CYS A 77 2.32 11.77 -0.31
C CYS A 77 2.41 13.17 0.34
N ALA A 78 1.59 14.12 -0.10
CA ALA A 78 1.61 15.48 0.43
C ALA A 78 0.86 15.62 1.77
N SER A 79 0.00 14.65 2.10
CA SER A 79 -0.81 14.67 3.32
C SER A 79 -1.14 13.25 3.83
N ALA A 80 -1.54 13.16 5.08
CA ALA A 80 -2.03 11.92 5.68
C ALA A 80 -3.26 11.36 4.95
N GLN A 81 -4.12 12.22 4.42
CA GLN A 81 -5.31 11.82 3.65
C GLN A 81 -4.93 11.07 2.37
N GLN A 82 -3.83 11.44 1.72
CA GLN A 82 -3.32 10.76 0.53
C GLN A 82 -2.59 9.47 0.86
N ALA A 83 -1.90 9.43 2.01
CA ALA A 83 -1.07 8.30 2.42
C ALA A 83 -1.87 7.14 3.06
N GLU A 84 -2.96 7.45 3.77
CA GLU A 84 -3.75 6.45 4.50
C GLU A 84 -4.26 5.30 3.60
N PRO A 85 -4.83 5.54 2.41
CA PRO A 85 -5.30 4.45 1.54
C PRO A 85 -4.17 3.48 1.14
N PHE A 86 -2.97 4.01 0.90
CA PHE A 86 -1.79 3.19 0.59
C PHE A 86 -1.29 2.41 1.81
N SER A 87 -1.15 3.06 2.96
CA SER A 87 -0.75 2.39 4.21
C SER A 87 -1.71 1.26 4.59
N GLN A 88 -3.01 1.44 4.31
CA GLN A 88 -4.02 0.40 4.45
C GLN A 88 -3.83 -0.73 3.44
N ALA A 89 -3.68 -0.42 2.16
CA ALA A 89 -3.52 -1.41 1.09
C ALA A 89 -2.24 -2.25 1.26
N PHE A 90 -1.17 -1.66 1.80
CA PHE A 90 0.06 -2.37 2.14
C PHE A 90 -0.10 -3.35 3.30
N GLY A 91 -1.16 -3.22 4.08
CA GLY A 91 -1.49 -4.13 5.16
C GLY A 91 -0.64 -3.95 6.41
N THR A 92 -0.63 -5.00 7.22
CA THR A 92 -0.02 -5.00 8.55
C THR A 92 0.72 -6.30 8.81
N TYR A 93 1.71 -6.27 9.68
CA TYR A 93 2.38 -7.44 10.20
C TYR A 93 2.19 -7.56 11.72
N ARG A 94 2.35 -8.79 12.22
CA ARG A 94 2.34 -9.07 13.67
C ARG A 94 3.76 -8.94 14.22
N ARG A 95 3.94 -8.06 15.19
CA ARG A 95 5.18 -7.87 15.93
C ARG A 95 5.03 -8.46 17.33
N ILE A 96 5.93 -9.39 17.69
CA ILE A 96 6.01 -9.94 19.04
C ILE A 96 7.09 -9.16 19.79
N VAL A 97 6.68 -8.37 20.78
CA VAL A 97 7.59 -7.64 21.67
C VAL A 97 7.77 -8.46 22.93
N THR A 98 9.01 -8.76 23.31
CA THR A 98 9.32 -9.47 24.56
C THR A 98 9.81 -8.48 25.59
N ASP A 99 8.97 -8.17 26.57
CA ASP A 99 9.33 -7.34 27.71
C ASP A 99 9.95 -8.21 28.80
N ARG A 100 11.19 -7.91 29.18
CA ARG A 100 11.85 -8.54 30.34
C ARG A 100 11.54 -7.73 31.58
N GLN A 101 10.83 -8.33 32.52
CA GLN A 101 10.62 -7.76 33.86
C GLN A 101 11.55 -8.44 34.86
N SER A 102 12.38 -7.65 35.55
CA SER A 102 13.12 -8.09 36.73
C SER A 102 12.46 -7.54 37.98
N ASN A 103 11.82 -8.40 38.77
CA ASN A 103 11.25 -8.01 40.06
C ASN A 103 12.14 -8.54 41.18
N SER A 104 12.71 -7.60 41.95
CA SER A 104 13.34 -7.90 43.24
C SER A 104 12.35 -7.53 44.35
N TYR A 105 11.98 -8.47 45.21
CA TYR A 105 11.18 -8.16 46.39
C TYR A 105 11.87 -8.67 47.67
N ARG A 106 11.86 -7.86 48.72
CA ARG A 106 12.39 -8.24 50.04
C ARG A 106 11.29 -8.94 50.84
N GLN A 107 11.46 -10.23 51.12
CA GLN A 107 10.54 -10.96 51.98
C GLN A 107 10.74 -10.54 53.45
N PRO A 108 9.67 -10.21 54.21
CA PRO A 108 9.80 -10.06 55.65
C PRO A 108 10.16 -11.44 56.24
N PHE A 109 11.21 -11.49 57.06
CA PHE A 109 11.74 -12.68 57.74
C PHE A 109 12.56 -13.69 56.91
N GLY A 110 12.91 -13.39 55.66
CA GLY A 110 13.84 -14.20 54.86
C GLY A 110 15.27 -13.63 54.85
N LEU A 111 16.27 -14.40 55.25
CA LEU A 111 17.70 -14.01 55.18
C LEU A 111 18.26 -13.91 53.75
N PHE A 112 17.48 -14.23 52.71
CA PHE A 112 17.90 -14.17 51.31
C PHE A 112 16.88 -13.43 50.43
N SER A 113 17.37 -12.58 49.54
CA SER A 113 16.57 -11.88 48.52
C SER A 113 16.13 -12.83 47.41
N SER A 114 14.82 -12.96 47.21
CA SER A 114 14.25 -13.67 46.05
C SER A 114 14.30 -12.79 44.80
N HIS A 115 14.77 -13.35 43.70
CA HIS A 115 14.84 -12.69 42.39
C HIS A 115 13.90 -13.42 41.44
N GLY A 116 12.87 -12.71 40.96
CA GLY A 116 11.98 -13.21 39.91
C GLY A 116 12.33 -12.55 38.58
N MET A 117 12.73 -13.37 37.59
CA MET A 117 12.82 -12.94 36.20
C MET A 117 11.58 -13.48 35.46
N GLY A 118 10.78 -12.58 34.92
CA GLY A 118 9.62 -12.91 34.10
C GLY A 118 9.78 -12.29 32.72
N ASN A 119 9.47 -13.06 31.68
CA ASN A 119 9.32 -12.52 30.33
C ASN A 119 7.82 -12.42 30.03
N THR A 120 7.36 -11.23 29.67
CA THR A 120 6.00 -11.02 29.15
C THR A 120 6.11 -10.77 27.66
N GLN A 121 5.44 -11.59 26.86
CA GLN A 121 5.32 -11.34 25.42
C GLN A 121 4.04 -10.54 25.17
N ARG A 122 4.17 -9.46 24.40
CA ARG A 122 3.05 -8.65 23.92
C ARG A 122 3.04 -8.71 22.40
N GLU A 123 1.92 -9.15 21.84
CA GLU A 123 1.67 -9.07 20.41
C GLU A 123 1.11 -7.69 20.06
N THR A 124 1.65 -7.06 19.03
CA THR A 124 1.16 -5.78 18.49
C THR A 124 1.07 -5.88 16.97
N GLN A 125 0.03 -5.30 16.38
CA GLN A 125 -0.14 -5.23 14.93
C GLN A 125 0.39 -3.87 14.46
N GLU A 126 1.31 -3.86 13.50
CA GLU A 126 1.93 -2.65 12.95
C GLU A 126 1.72 -2.61 11.42
N ARG A 127 1.67 -1.40 10.85
CA ARG A 127 1.58 -1.21 9.39
C ARG A 127 2.87 -1.66 8.73
N ASN A 128 2.78 -2.24 7.53
CA ASN A 128 3.97 -2.58 6.73
C ASN A 128 4.72 -1.33 6.25
N VAL A 129 3.97 -0.28 5.91
CA VAL A 129 4.49 1.07 5.66
C VAL A 129 3.52 2.06 6.32
N THR A 130 4.02 2.96 7.17
CA THR A 130 3.17 3.93 7.88
C THR A 130 2.84 5.15 7.03
N VAL A 131 1.83 5.92 7.47
CA VAL A 131 1.49 7.21 6.88
C VAL A 131 2.67 8.18 6.94
N GLU A 132 3.37 8.21 8.07
CA GLU A 132 4.54 9.06 8.26
C GLU A 132 5.66 8.69 7.30
N GLU A 133 5.94 7.39 7.12
CA GLU A 133 6.96 6.92 6.17
C GLU A 133 6.65 7.37 4.74
N LEU A 134 5.38 7.27 4.30
CA LEU A 134 4.95 7.71 2.97
C LEU A 134 5.07 9.23 2.76
N MET A 135 4.87 10.02 3.83
CA MET A 135 5.03 11.47 3.78
C MET A 135 6.51 11.90 3.82
N ASP A 136 7.40 11.08 4.39
CA ASP A 136 8.82 11.36 4.55
C ASP A 136 9.72 10.75 3.46
N LEU A 137 9.16 10.14 2.41
CA LEU A 137 9.90 9.49 1.32
C LEU A 137 10.93 10.36 0.57
N ARG A 138 10.90 11.69 0.71
CA ARG A 138 11.77 12.64 -0.03
C ARG A 138 11.80 12.35 -1.54
N ASP A 139 12.96 11.99 -2.09
CA ASP A 139 13.19 11.64 -3.51
C ASP A 139 13.03 10.13 -3.77
N GLY A 140 12.52 9.39 -2.79
CA GLY A 140 12.26 7.97 -2.82
C GLY A 140 10.85 7.61 -3.30
N ALA A 141 10.60 6.31 -3.35
CA ALA A 141 9.28 5.75 -3.67
C ALA A 141 9.10 4.37 -3.01
N VAL A 142 7.86 3.93 -2.89
CA VAL A 142 7.51 2.55 -2.57
C VAL A 142 7.08 1.86 -3.87
N LEU A 143 7.72 0.74 -4.20
CA LEU A 143 7.30 -0.14 -5.28
C LEU A 143 6.40 -1.24 -4.70
N CYS A 144 5.25 -1.43 -5.33
CA CYS A 144 4.30 -2.49 -5.01
C CYS A 144 3.62 -2.95 -6.30
N GLY A 145 2.63 -3.83 -6.18
CA GLY A 145 1.86 -4.34 -7.32
C GLY A 145 1.77 -5.86 -7.28
N SER A 146 1.05 -6.44 -8.23
CA SER A 146 0.86 -7.90 -8.30
C SER A 146 2.15 -8.67 -8.58
N ALA A 147 3.17 -8.03 -9.16
CA ALA A 147 4.49 -8.64 -9.37
C ALA A 147 5.34 -8.68 -8.08
N HIS A 148 4.91 -7.99 -7.01
CA HIS A 148 5.69 -7.81 -5.78
C HIS A 148 4.94 -8.40 -4.58
N GLY A 149 5.53 -9.40 -3.93
CA GLY A 149 4.90 -10.05 -2.77
C GLY A 149 4.78 -9.15 -1.53
N GLN A 150 5.60 -8.11 -1.43
CA GLN A 150 5.59 -7.11 -0.35
C GLN A 150 6.05 -5.74 -0.90
N PRO A 151 5.60 -4.62 -0.30
CA PRO A 151 6.07 -3.28 -0.68
C PRO A 151 7.59 -3.14 -0.45
N VAL A 152 8.28 -2.54 -1.41
CA VAL A 152 9.73 -2.31 -1.37
C VAL A 152 10.03 -0.81 -1.35
N LEU A 153 10.76 -0.36 -0.34
CA LEU A 153 11.16 1.05 -0.20
C LEU A 153 12.44 1.35 -0.99
N PHE A 154 12.39 2.36 -1.86
CA PHE A 154 13.54 2.92 -2.57
C PHE A 154 13.89 4.29 -2.00
N ASN A 155 15.11 4.46 -1.51
CA ASN A 155 15.57 5.73 -0.91
C ASN A 155 15.83 6.85 -1.93
N ARG A 156 15.97 6.51 -3.21
CA ARG A 156 16.19 7.47 -4.30
C ARG A 156 15.74 6.86 -5.62
N VAL A 157 14.88 7.58 -6.34
CA VAL A 157 14.50 7.25 -7.71
C VAL A 157 15.06 8.34 -8.63
N ALA A 158 15.88 7.96 -9.61
CA ALA A 158 16.25 8.84 -10.70
C ALA A 158 15.21 8.64 -11.81
N LEU A 159 14.27 9.58 -11.92
CA LEU A 159 13.32 9.66 -13.02
C LEU A 159 13.96 10.36 -14.22
#